data_AF-A0A2V7S4Z8-F1
#
_entry.id   AF-A0A2V7S4Z8-F1
#
_cell.length_a   1.000
_cell.length_b   1.000
_cell.length_c   1.000
_cell.angle_alpha   90.00
_cell.angle_beta   90.00
_cell.angle_gamma   90.00
#
_symmetry.space_group_name_H-M   'P 1'
#
loop_
_entity.id
_entity.type
_entity.pdbx_description
1 polymer ?
#
loop_
_entity_poly.entity_id
_entity_poly.type
_entity_poly.pdbx_seq_one_letter_code
_entity_poly.pdbx_strand_id
1 'polypeptide(L)'
;MLRSDSVTIAVFAPRYHPTEQTQAKHTWRVTGGTIDSGYPTAVWRFTGEEPGERVATIHLPDALPEGGDCSVRVFIEGTPQDSQPIRGLPRETGAAFLLPDKVESAHYGLYTYLLLAARPTPATKQKYEEFIGAFLAMVPQLARLEHHVRPSELNAAYLPVTRPPPETLSVEDLRSFLLVHYDYARARVILRAVRGVHRDGPYIVSTLSPVTGDVEIGDPCIQQDLTLFPVPVIQRVVREFLIQAAQDRPHDTRLLPQLVLGMQATVHVLAQARPDLQRALRDWIR
;
A
#
# COMPACT_ATOMS: atom_id res chain seq x y z
N MET A 1 13.76 -0.33 -12.38
CA MET A 1 13.09 0.87 -12.92
C MET A 1 14.11 1.64 -13.76
N LEU A 2 13.86 1.82 -15.06
CA LEU A 2 14.76 2.53 -15.96
C LEU A 2 14.74 4.03 -15.62
N ARG A 3 15.78 4.54 -14.96
CA ARG A 3 16.09 5.97 -14.93
C ARG A 3 16.43 6.38 -16.36
N SER A 4 15.45 6.87 -17.11
CA SER A 4 15.67 7.42 -18.43
C SER A 4 15.30 8.90 -18.39
N ASP A 5 16.30 9.77 -18.56
CA ASP A 5 16.12 11.23 -18.63
C ASP A 5 15.47 11.67 -19.96
N SER A 6 14.97 10.70 -20.73
CA SER A 6 14.33 10.90 -22.01
C SER A 6 13.32 9.79 -22.33
N VAL A 7 12.33 10.14 -23.16
CA VAL A 7 11.35 9.22 -23.71
C VAL A 7 11.40 9.35 -25.24
N THR A 8 11.35 8.20 -25.93
CA THR A 8 11.20 8.18 -27.39
C THR A 8 9.71 8.12 -27.72
N ILE A 9 9.23 9.10 -28.47
CA ILE A 9 7.85 9.20 -28.93
C ILE A 9 7.82 8.73 -30.38
N ALA A 10 6.97 7.76 -30.70
CA ALA A 10 6.70 7.34 -32.07
C ALA A 10 5.32 7.85 -32.50
N VAL A 11 5.25 8.50 -33.66
CA VAL A 11 4.03 9.07 -34.24
C VAL A 11 3.55 8.18 -35.37
N PHE A 12 2.27 7.79 -35.32
CA PHE A 12 1.62 6.98 -36.36
C PHE A 12 0.51 7.80 -37.02
N ALA A 13 0.63 8.09 -38.31
CA ALA A 13 -0.37 8.81 -39.09
C ALA A 13 -0.78 8.01 -40.33
N PRO A 14 -2.08 7.80 -40.61
CA PRO A 14 -2.54 6.95 -41.72
C PRO A 14 -2.05 7.36 -43.12
N ARG A 15 -1.74 8.65 -43.31
CA ARG A 15 -1.25 9.21 -44.59
C ARG A 15 0.27 9.12 -44.79
N TYR A 16 1.02 8.74 -43.77
CA TYR A 16 2.48 8.67 -43.81
C TYR A 16 2.91 7.28 -43.36
N HIS A 17 3.10 6.39 -44.34
CA HIS A 17 3.59 5.05 -44.08
C HIS A 17 5.08 5.14 -43.66
N PRO A 18 5.54 4.47 -42.59
CA PRO A 18 6.90 4.61 -42.06
C PRO A 18 8.03 4.19 -43.04
N THR A 19 7.68 3.64 -44.20
CA THR A 19 8.59 3.26 -45.29
C THR A 19 8.80 4.36 -46.33
N GLU A 20 7.99 5.43 -46.33
CA GLU A 20 8.14 6.57 -47.24
C GLU A 20 8.65 7.78 -46.45
N GLN A 21 9.93 8.13 -46.67
CA GLN A 21 10.63 9.28 -46.05
C GLN A 21 10.12 10.64 -46.56
N THR A 22 8.81 10.84 -46.67
CA THR A 22 8.25 12.18 -46.86
C THR A 22 8.30 12.88 -45.51
N GLN A 23 9.20 13.87 -45.36
CA GLN A 23 9.23 14.76 -44.20
C GLN A 23 7.87 15.48 -44.12
N ALA A 24 6.94 14.92 -43.32
CA ALA A 24 5.69 15.58 -43.01
C ALA A 24 6.03 16.94 -42.39
N LYS A 25 5.42 18.02 -42.88
CA LYS A 25 5.48 19.31 -42.18
C LYS A 25 4.87 19.09 -40.82
N HIS A 26 5.62 19.39 -39.76
CA HIS A 26 5.16 19.17 -38.40
C HIS A 26 5.76 20.21 -37.47
N THR A 27 5.05 20.47 -36.38
CA THR A 27 5.52 21.36 -35.32
C THR A 27 5.24 20.73 -33.98
N TRP A 28 6.26 20.62 -33.13
CA TRP A 28 6.12 20.17 -31.75
C TRP A 28 5.88 21.36 -30.82
N ARG A 29 5.00 21.17 -29.84
CA ARG A 29 4.80 22.06 -28.70
C ARG A 29 4.90 21.25 -27.42
N VAL A 30 5.72 21.66 -26.48
CA VAL A 30 5.88 20.99 -25.19
C VAL A 30 5.61 21.95 -24.05
N THR A 31 5.03 21.45 -22.95
CA THR A 31 4.84 22.24 -21.72
C THR A 31 6.07 22.26 -20.82
N GLY A 32 7.10 21.48 -21.16
CA GLY A 32 8.42 21.47 -20.51
C GLY A 32 9.33 20.40 -21.13
N GLY A 33 10.62 20.47 -20.82
CA GLY A 33 11.67 19.65 -21.43
C GLY A 33 12.03 20.09 -22.85
N THR A 34 12.95 19.36 -23.49
CA THR A 34 13.39 19.62 -24.86
C THR A 34 13.09 18.42 -25.75
N ILE A 35 12.33 18.63 -26.83
CA ILE A 35 12.02 17.60 -27.82
C ILE A 35 12.79 17.88 -29.10
N ASP A 36 13.40 16.86 -29.70
CA ASP A 36 13.95 17.01 -31.04
C ASP A 36 12.82 17.08 -32.08
N SER A 37 13.08 17.75 -33.20
CA SER A 37 12.11 17.88 -34.30
C SER A 37 12.06 16.62 -35.17
N GLY A 38 12.17 15.44 -34.57
CA GLY A 38 12.19 14.17 -35.26
C GLY A 38 10.79 13.71 -35.70
N TYR A 39 10.72 13.09 -36.88
CA TYR A 39 9.56 12.35 -37.38
C TYR A 39 10.04 11.15 -38.20
N PRO A 40 9.43 9.95 -38.06
CA PRO A 40 8.26 9.61 -37.24
C PRO A 40 8.57 9.42 -35.75
N THR A 41 9.84 9.44 -35.36
CA THR A 41 10.28 9.30 -33.98
C THR A 41 10.94 10.57 -33.48
N ALA A 42 10.56 11.02 -32.28
CA ALA A 42 11.18 12.14 -31.59
C ALA A 42 11.69 11.72 -30.21
N VAL A 43 12.84 12.24 -29.77
CA VAL A 43 13.37 12.07 -28.42
C VAL A 43 13.04 13.31 -27.59
N TRP A 44 12.26 13.09 -26.54
CA TRP A 44 11.89 14.11 -25.57
C TRP A 44 12.74 13.96 -24.31
N ARG A 45 13.54 14.97 -23.97
CA ARG A 45 14.47 14.98 -22.83
C ARG A 45 13.97 15.89 -21.71
N PHE A 46 14.19 15.47 -20.48
CA PHE A 46 13.70 16.12 -19.26
C PHE A 46 14.81 16.56 -18.30
N THR A 47 16.05 16.69 -18.78
CA THR A 47 17.20 17.05 -17.94
C THR A 47 16.99 18.42 -17.28
N GLY A 48 16.92 18.44 -15.94
CA GLY A 48 16.77 19.66 -15.14
C GLY A 48 15.33 20.19 -15.03
N GLU A 49 14.34 19.42 -15.44
CA GLU A 49 12.92 19.76 -15.27
C GLU A 49 12.41 19.43 -13.86
N GLU A 50 11.59 20.31 -13.31
CA GLU A 50 10.90 20.10 -12.03
C GLU A 50 9.86 18.96 -12.12
N PRO A 51 9.57 18.26 -11.01
CA PRO A 51 8.56 17.19 -10.98
C PRO A 51 7.18 17.66 -11.46
N GLY A 52 6.42 16.75 -12.06
CA GLY A 52 5.03 17.01 -12.46
C GLY A 52 4.67 16.57 -13.87
N GLU A 53 3.44 16.87 -14.27
CA GLU A 53 2.91 16.52 -15.60
C GLU A 53 3.59 17.36 -16.69
N ARG A 54 3.97 16.70 -17.77
CA ARG A 54 4.44 17.31 -19.01
C ARG A 54 3.62 16.77 -20.18
N VAL A 55 3.29 17.67 -21.11
CA VAL A 55 2.52 17.36 -22.31
C VAL A 55 3.33 17.76 -23.54
N ALA A 56 3.48 16.84 -24.48
CA ALA A 56 4.01 17.11 -25.81
C ALA A 56 2.88 16.96 -26.83
N THR A 57 2.67 17.97 -27.65
CA THR A 57 1.67 18.01 -28.72
C THR A 57 2.37 18.15 -30.05
N ILE A 58 2.11 17.24 -31.00
CA ILE A 58 2.53 17.39 -32.39
C ILE A 58 1.36 17.90 -33.22
N HIS A 59 1.59 18.96 -33.99
CA HIS A 59 0.68 19.45 -35.01
C HIS A 59 1.09 18.91 -36.38
N LEU A 60 0.19 18.18 -37.03
CA LEU A 60 0.36 17.65 -38.39
C LEU A 60 -0.72 18.24 -39.31
N PRO A 61 -0.43 19.32 -40.07
CA PRO A 61 -1.41 19.98 -40.92
C PRO A 61 -1.95 19.09 -42.04
N ASP A 62 -1.14 18.14 -42.53
CA ASP A 62 -1.46 17.33 -43.71
C ASP A 62 -1.97 15.90 -43.38
N ALA A 63 -1.94 15.51 -42.09
CA ALA A 63 -2.24 14.14 -41.65
C ALA A 63 -3.74 13.81 -41.58
N LEU A 64 -4.59 14.83 -41.38
CA LEU A 64 -6.05 14.73 -41.36
C LEU A 64 -6.66 15.83 -42.24
N PRO A 65 -7.89 15.67 -42.77
CA PRO A 65 -8.56 16.70 -43.59
C PRO A 65 -8.71 18.08 -42.92
N GLU A 66 -8.65 18.13 -41.58
CA GLU A 66 -8.78 19.35 -40.77
C GLU A 66 -7.47 19.76 -40.06
N GLY A 67 -6.37 19.04 -40.32
CA GLY A 67 -5.17 19.10 -39.48
C GLY A 67 -5.36 18.32 -38.16
N GLY A 68 -4.32 17.64 -37.69
CA GLY A 68 -4.40 16.80 -36.49
C GLY A 68 -3.42 17.23 -35.41
N ASP A 69 -3.93 17.58 -34.24
CA ASP A 69 -3.14 17.67 -33.01
C ASP A 69 -3.18 16.33 -32.28
N CYS A 70 -2.03 15.77 -31.94
CA CYS A 70 -1.92 14.60 -31.08
C CYS A 70 -1.05 14.94 -29.87
N SER A 71 -1.48 14.55 -28.68
CA SER A 71 -0.76 14.84 -27.43
C SER A 71 -0.39 13.57 -26.67
N VAL A 72 0.79 13.58 -26.07
CA VAL A 72 1.29 12.56 -25.14
C VAL A 72 1.62 13.21 -23.81
N ARG A 73 1.31 12.51 -22.72
CA ARG A 73 1.50 12.98 -21.35
C ARG A 73 2.52 12.09 -20.65
N VAL A 74 3.48 12.71 -19.98
CA VAL A 74 4.52 12.05 -19.18
C VAL A 74 4.55 12.72 -17.80
N PHE A 75 4.79 11.93 -16.76
CA PHE A 75 4.96 12.45 -15.41
C PHE A 75 6.42 12.33 -15.00
N ILE A 76 7.05 13.47 -14.66
CA ILE A 76 8.42 13.50 -14.14
C ILE A 76 8.33 13.26 -12.64
N GLU A 77 8.86 12.12 -12.18
CA GLU A 77 9.02 11.85 -10.76
C GLU A 77 10.16 12.68 -10.19
N GLY A 78 9.92 13.38 -9.08
CA GLY A 78 10.98 14.01 -8.31
C GLY A 78 11.87 12.97 -7.64
N THR A 79 13.11 13.37 -7.34
CA THR A 79 13.94 12.54 -6.46
C THR A 79 13.24 12.43 -5.09
N PRO A 80 13.46 11.34 -4.31
CA PRO A 80 12.84 11.12 -2.99
C PRO A 80 13.14 12.21 -1.94
N GLN A 81 13.86 13.27 -2.32
CA GLN A 81 14.28 14.37 -1.47
C GLN A 81 13.24 15.50 -1.38
N ASP A 82 12.37 15.67 -2.39
CA ASP A 82 11.20 16.58 -2.30
C ASP A 82 9.99 15.93 -1.62
N SER A 83 10.10 14.63 -1.32
CA SER A 83 9.12 13.82 -0.58
C SER A 83 9.46 13.69 0.90
N GLN A 84 10.33 14.56 1.43
CA GLN A 84 10.59 14.56 2.87
C GLN A 84 9.30 15.03 3.57
N PRO A 85 8.75 14.26 4.53
CA PRO A 85 7.67 14.76 5.37
C PRO A 85 8.10 16.09 5.99
N ILE A 86 7.16 16.97 6.31
CA ILE A 86 7.47 18.12 7.17
C ILE A 86 8.09 17.55 8.45
N ARG A 87 9.40 17.76 8.62
CA ARG A 87 10.22 17.10 9.64
C ARG A 87 9.57 17.29 11.02
N GLY A 88 9.22 16.20 11.69
CA GLY A 88 8.67 16.23 13.05
C GLY A 88 7.13 16.27 13.17
N LEU A 89 6.35 16.28 12.07
CA LEU A 89 4.91 16.06 12.13
C LEU A 89 4.60 14.56 11.94
N PRO A 90 3.80 13.93 12.84
CA PRO A 90 3.42 12.53 12.67
C PRO A 90 2.58 12.36 11.41
N ARG A 91 2.80 11.25 10.69
CA ARG A 91 1.99 10.89 9.52
C ARG A 91 0.63 10.35 9.95
N GLU A 92 -0.42 10.81 9.29
CA GLU A 92 -1.75 10.22 9.44
C GLU A 92 -1.85 8.92 8.66
N THR A 93 -2.61 7.95 9.17
CA THR A 93 -2.85 6.67 8.47
C THR A 93 -4.27 6.64 7.93
N GLY A 94 -4.42 6.28 6.66
CA GLY A 94 -5.72 6.08 6.02
C GLY A 94 -5.92 4.65 5.55
N ALA A 95 -7.14 4.12 5.68
CA ALA A 95 -7.49 2.75 5.33
C ALA A 95 -8.14 2.66 3.93
N ALA A 96 -7.74 1.66 3.16
CA ALA A 96 -8.34 1.33 1.87
C ALA A 96 -8.50 -0.19 1.71
N PHE A 97 -9.51 -0.60 0.94
CA PHE A 97 -9.67 -1.99 0.53
C PHE A 97 -8.77 -2.28 -0.67
N LEU A 98 -8.03 -3.40 -0.60
CA LEU A 98 -7.14 -3.84 -1.66
C LEU A 98 -7.80 -4.99 -2.43
N LEU A 99 -8.44 -4.63 -3.54
CA LEU A 99 -9.19 -5.55 -4.40
C LEU A 99 -8.26 -6.39 -5.29
N PRO A 100 -8.69 -7.57 -5.80
CA PRO A 100 -7.82 -8.49 -6.53
C PRO A 100 -7.11 -7.86 -7.74
N ASP A 101 -7.84 -7.05 -8.53
CA ASP A 101 -7.31 -6.38 -9.73
C ASP A 101 -6.70 -5.00 -9.45
N LYS A 102 -6.48 -4.68 -8.18
CA LYS A 102 -5.89 -3.40 -7.77
C LYS A 102 -4.51 -3.61 -7.17
N VAL A 103 -3.58 -2.77 -7.60
CA VAL A 103 -2.28 -2.57 -6.96
C VAL A 103 -2.39 -1.43 -5.96
N GLU A 104 -1.48 -1.38 -4.99
CA GLU A 104 -1.37 -0.26 -4.06
C GLU A 104 -0.98 1.01 -4.83
N SER A 105 -1.59 2.14 -4.48
CA SER A 105 -1.20 3.42 -5.08
C SER A 105 0.20 3.81 -4.59
N ALA A 106 1.02 4.37 -5.46
CA ALA A 106 2.37 4.78 -5.11
C ALA A 106 2.38 6.05 -4.22
N HIS A 107 3.56 6.37 -3.68
CA HIS A 107 3.89 7.64 -3.01
C HIS A 107 3.35 7.88 -1.60
N TYR A 108 2.93 6.84 -0.87
CA TYR A 108 2.69 6.96 0.58
C TYR A 108 3.97 6.79 1.39
N GLY A 109 3.98 7.30 2.63
CA GLY A 109 5.09 7.15 3.55
C GLY A 109 5.31 5.70 3.99
N LEU A 110 4.23 5.00 4.32
CA LEU A 110 4.24 3.57 4.63
C LEU A 110 3.03 2.86 4.02
N TYR A 111 3.25 1.58 3.74
CA TYR A 111 2.29 0.62 3.24
C TYR A 111 2.02 -0.40 4.34
N THR A 112 0.92 -0.19 5.05
CA THR A 112 0.47 -1.07 6.13
C THR A 112 -0.50 -2.11 5.59
N TYR A 113 -0.40 -3.35 6.03
CA TYR A 113 -1.23 -4.46 5.58
C TYR A 113 -1.83 -5.19 6.78
N LEU A 114 -3.14 -5.40 6.72
CA LEU A 114 -3.86 -6.25 7.67
C LEU A 114 -3.97 -7.65 7.10
N LEU A 115 -3.24 -8.58 7.70
CA LEU A 115 -2.97 -9.89 7.13
C LEU A 115 -3.54 -11.00 8.01
N LEU A 116 -4.44 -11.81 7.45
CA LEU A 116 -4.91 -13.04 8.09
C LEU A 116 -4.24 -14.23 7.40
N ALA A 117 -3.37 -14.94 8.13
CA ALA A 117 -2.56 -16.00 7.55
C ALA A 117 -3.35 -17.29 7.22
N ALA A 118 -4.51 -17.47 7.82
CA ALA A 118 -5.38 -18.62 7.59
C ALA A 118 -6.85 -18.22 7.73
N ARG A 119 -7.76 -19.05 7.24
CA ARG A 119 -9.21 -18.87 7.43
C ARG A 119 -9.58 -19.00 8.91
N PRO A 120 -10.59 -18.25 9.40
CA PRO A 120 -11.02 -18.35 10.79
C PRO A 120 -11.56 -19.74 11.09
N THR A 121 -11.19 -20.27 12.25
CA THR A 121 -11.83 -21.42 12.89
C THR A 121 -12.79 -20.92 13.97
N PRO A 122 -13.66 -21.76 14.56
CA PRO A 122 -14.49 -21.35 15.69
C PRO A 122 -13.68 -20.73 16.85
N ALA A 123 -12.44 -21.16 17.05
CA ALA A 123 -11.56 -20.64 18.10
C ALA A 123 -10.91 -19.28 17.75
N THR A 124 -10.66 -19.00 16.47
CA THR A 124 -9.95 -17.78 16.04
C THR A 124 -10.85 -16.70 15.47
N LYS A 125 -12.10 -17.03 15.12
CA LYS A 125 -13.07 -16.11 14.51
C LYS A 125 -13.20 -14.79 15.28
N GLN A 126 -13.49 -14.86 16.58
CA GLN A 126 -13.66 -13.67 17.42
C GLN A 126 -12.40 -12.79 17.44
N LYS A 127 -11.21 -13.38 17.46
CA LYS A 127 -9.95 -12.64 17.42
C LYS A 127 -9.78 -11.88 16.11
N TYR A 128 -10.18 -12.47 14.99
CA TYR A 128 -10.07 -11.81 13.68
C TYR A 128 -11.09 -10.70 13.53
N GLU A 129 -12.33 -10.91 13.99
CA GLU A 129 -13.36 -9.87 14.01
C GLU A 129 -12.94 -8.68 14.86
N GLU A 130 -12.34 -8.93 16.02
CA GLU A 130 -11.83 -7.89 16.90
C GLU A 130 -10.63 -7.16 16.28
N PHE A 131 -9.72 -7.89 15.62
CA PHE A 131 -8.58 -7.27 14.94
C PHE A 131 -9.01 -6.33 13.80
N ILE A 132 -9.90 -6.80 12.92
CA ILE A 132 -10.44 -5.97 11.83
C ILE A 132 -11.24 -4.80 12.42
N GLY A 133 -12.09 -5.07 13.41
CA GLY A 133 -12.93 -4.08 14.05
C GLY A 133 -12.15 -2.97 14.75
N ALA A 134 -11.13 -3.35 15.52
CA ALA A 134 -10.25 -2.40 16.21
C ALA A 134 -9.51 -1.50 15.23
N PHE A 135 -9.04 -2.06 14.11
CA PHE A 135 -8.35 -1.30 13.09
C PHE A 135 -9.26 -0.30 12.38
N LEU A 136 -10.40 -0.75 11.86
CA LEU A 136 -11.34 0.12 11.13
C LEU A 136 -11.94 1.22 12.02
N ALA A 137 -12.02 0.99 13.32
CA ALA A 137 -12.47 2.02 14.27
C ALA A 137 -11.42 3.11 14.53
N MET A 138 -10.14 2.85 14.27
CA MET A 138 -9.04 3.81 14.53
C MET A 138 -8.58 4.55 13.28
N VAL A 139 -8.81 3.99 12.10
CA VAL A 139 -8.22 4.48 10.85
C VAL A 139 -9.32 4.99 9.92
N PRO A 140 -9.35 6.28 9.57
CA PRO A 140 -10.32 6.84 8.63
C PRO A 140 -10.09 6.30 7.21
N GLN A 141 -11.06 6.49 6.32
CA GLN A 141 -10.91 6.12 4.90
C GLN A 141 -9.80 6.93 4.23
N LEU A 142 -8.88 6.26 3.54
CA LEU A 142 -7.74 6.87 2.86
C LEU A 142 -8.17 7.95 1.87
N ALA A 143 -9.16 7.66 1.03
CA ALA A 143 -9.68 8.61 0.04
C ALA A 143 -10.18 9.93 0.66
N ARG A 144 -10.67 9.90 1.90
CA ARG A 144 -11.09 11.13 2.60
C ARG A 144 -9.89 11.97 3.05
N LEU A 145 -8.81 11.32 3.48
CA LEU A 145 -7.58 12.01 3.88
C LEU A 145 -6.83 12.62 2.69
N GLU A 146 -6.85 11.94 1.54
CA GLU A 146 -6.19 12.42 0.31
C GLU A 146 -6.75 13.74 -0.21
N HIS A 147 -7.98 14.11 0.17
CA HIS A 147 -8.55 15.42 -0.14
C HIS A 147 -7.92 16.57 0.68
N HIS A 148 -7.21 16.25 1.77
CA HIS A 148 -6.71 17.23 2.73
C HIS A 148 -5.19 17.18 2.91
N VAL A 149 -4.57 16.03 2.66
CA VAL A 149 -3.14 15.78 2.92
C VAL A 149 -2.54 15.08 1.70
N ARG A 150 -1.29 15.44 1.37
CA ARG A 150 -0.59 14.85 0.23
C ARG A 150 -0.27 13.37 0.52
N PRO A 151 -0.29 12.48 -0.50
CA PRO A 151 0.02 11.07 -0.30
C PRO A 151 1.33 10.81 0.47
N SER A 152 2.40 11.59 0.22
CA SER A 152 3.71 11.43 0.88
C SER A 152 3.69 11.70 2.39
N GLU A 153 2.67 12.38 2.89
CA GLU A 153 2.46 12.70 4.31
C GLU A 153 1.47 11.72 4.97
N LEU A 154 0.94 10.77 4.19
CA LEU A 154 0.02 9.73 4.65
C LEU A 154 0.70 8.37 4.65
N ASN A 155 0.28 7.51 5.58
CA ASN A 155 0.47 6.07 5.50
C ASN A 155 -0.80 5.46 4.91
N ALA A 156 -0.66 4.56 3.94
CA ALA A 156 -1.77 3.79 3.40
C ALA A 156 -1.86 2.44 4.08
N ALA A 157 -3.02 2.11 4.63
CA ALA A 157 -3.29 0.83 5.23
C ALA A 157 -4.30 0.03 4.42
N TYR A 158 -3.87 -1.13 3.95
CA TYR A 158 -4.60 -1.97 3.04
C TYR A 158 -5.18 -3.20 3.75
N LEU A 159 -6.47 -3.42 3.52
CA LEU A 159 -7.14 -4.67 3.86
C LEU A 159 -7.44 -5.45 2.57
N PRO A 160 -6.75 -6.58 2.32
CA PRO A 160 -7.01 -7.44 1.17
C PRO A 160 -8.42 -8.03 1.21
N VAL A 161 -9.24 -7.72 0.20
CA VAL A 161 -10.61 -8.24 0.12
C VAL A 161 -10.94 -8.61 -1.33
N THR A 162 -11.72 -9.66 -1.53
CA THR A 162 -12.14 -10.11 -2.86
C THR A 162 -13.19 -9.20 -3.49
N ARG A 163 -13.93 -8.44 -2.67
CA ARG A 163 -14.92 -7.45 -3.11
C ARG A 163 -15.14 -6.40 -2.03
N PRO A 164 -15.55 -5.17 -2.38
CA PRO A 164 -15.84 -4.14 -1.39
C PRO A 164 -17.14 -4.45 -0.63
N PRO A 165 -17.25 -4.02 0.64
CA PRO A 165 -18.50 -4.08 1.38
C PRO A 165 -19.53 -3.08 0.83
N PRO A 166 -20.84 -3.40 0.87
CA PRO A 166 -21.90 -2.43 0.65
C PRO A 166 -21.83 -1.28 1.66
N GLU A 167 -22.13 -0.05 1.21
CA GLU A 167 -22.05 1.16 2.04
C GLU A 167 -23.06 1.18 3.20
N THR A 168 -24.12 0.37 3.13
CA THR A 168 -25.23 0.35 4.10
C THR A 168 -25.06 -0.65 5.24
N LEU A 169 -23.94 -1.39 5.28
CA LEU A 169 -23.74 -2.39 6.33
C LEU A 169 -23.55 -1.76 7.71
N SER A 170 -24.12 -2.42 8.73
CA SER A 170 -23.78 -2.13 10.12
C SER A 170 -22.31 -2.47 10.40
N VAL A 171 -21.74 -1.94 11.48
CA VAL A 171 -20.35 -2.23 11.87
C VAL A 171 -20.13 -3.72 12.17
N GLU A 172 -21.13 -4.40 12.76
CA GLU A 172 -21.05 -5.82 13.08
C GLU A 172 -21.13 -6.69 11.82
N ASP A 173 -22.06 -6.37 10.93
CA ASP A 173 -22.18 -7.06 9.64
C ASP A 173 -20.96 -6.83 8.75
N LEU A 174 -20.35 -5.64 8.84
CA LEU A 174 -19.13 -5.31 8.11
C LEU A 174 -17.97 -6.22 8.51
N ARG A 175 -17.75 -6.48 9.81
CA ARG A 175 -16.68 -7.39 10.27
C ARG A 175 -16.86 -8.79 9.72
N SER A 176 -18.08 -9.32 9.85
CA SER A 176 -18.43 -10.65 9.35
C SER A 176 -18.28 -10.73 7.83
N PHE A 177 -18.76 -9.71 7.11
CA PHE A 177 -18.62 -9.61 5.66
C PHE A 177 -17.16 -9.64 5.23
N LEU A 178 -16.32 -8.83 5.89
CA LEU A 178 -14.91 -8.72 5.56
C LEU A 178 -14.19 -10.05 5.78
N LEU A 179 -14.52 -10.82 6.83
CA LEU A 179 -13.92 -12.14 7.01
C LEU A 179 -14.29 -13.15 5.93
N VAL A 180 -15.54 -13.12 5.46
CA VAL A 180 -16.02 -14.00 4.40
C VAL A 180 -15.39 -13.63 3.05
N HIS A 181 -15.25 -12.33 2.78
CA HIS A 181 -14.72 -11.79 1.54
C HIS A 181 -13.26 -11.34 1.66
N TYR A 182 -12.53 -11.84 2.65
CA TYR A 182 -11.11 -11.55 2.81
C TYR A 182 -10.30 -12.29 1.75
N ASP A 183 -9.32 -11.63 1.14
CA ASP A 183 -8.42 -12.27 0.18
C ASP A 183 -7.25 -12.96 0.89
N TYR A 184 -7.53 -14.18 1.37
CA TYR A 184 -6.53 -15.00 2.04
C TYR A 184 -5.35 -15.35 1.14
N ALA A 185 -5.57 -15.52 -0.17
CA ALA A 185 -4.49 -15.89 -1.09
C ALA A 185 -3.49 -14.74 -1.22
N ARG A 186 -3.98 -13.51 -1.42
CA ARG A 186 -3.12 -12.32 -1.44
C ARG A 186 -2.42 -12.11 -0.11
N ALA A 187 -3.10 -12.31 1.01
CA ALA A 187 -2.48 -12.20 2.32
C ALA A 187 -1.34 -13.20 2.53
N ARG A 188 -1.48 -14.45 2.05
CA ARG A 188 -0.40 -15.46 2.08
C ARG A 188 0.80 -15.04 1.24
N VAL A 189 0.58 -14.41 0.08
CA VAL A 189 1.65 -13.92 -0.80
C VAL A 189 2.41 -12.79 -0.12
N ILE A 190 1.71 -11.82 0.48
CA ILE A 190 2.34 -10.73 1.22
C ILE A 190 3.14 -11.27 2.42
N LEU A 191 2.52 -12.15 3.23
CA LEU A 191 3.20 -12.77 4.38
C LEU A 191 4.42 -13.60 3.97
N ARG A 192 4.43 -14.23 2.79
CA ARG A 192 5.61 -14.97 2.30
C ARG A 192 6.82 -14.06 2.08
N ALA A 193 6.59 -12.79 1.73
CA ALA A 193 7.66 -11.82 1.52
C ALA A 193 8.23 -11.26 2.83
N VAL A 194 7.56 -11.51 3.97
CA VAL A 194 7.98 -11.08 5.31
C VAL A 194 8.81 -12.20 5.97
N ARG A 195 9.92 -11.85 6.62
CA ARG A 195 10.77 -12.82 7.34
C ARG A 195 9.99 -13.58 8.41
N GLY A 196 10.29 -14.87 8.56
CA GLY A 196 9.69 -15.74 9.57
C GLY A 196 8.67 -16.73 8.99
N VAL A 197 8.05 -17.51 9.88
CA VAL A 197 7.08 -18.54 9.52
C VAL A 197 5.67 -18.09 9.91
N HIS A 198 4.93 -17.56 8.94
CA HIS A 198 3.58 -17.03 9.15
C HIS A 198 2.54 -18.05 8.67
N ARG A 199 2.05 -18.88 9.59
CA ARG A 199 1.16 -20.01 9.26
C ARG A 199 -0.29 -19.79 9.67
N ASP A 200 -0.52 -19.07 10.76
CA ASP A 200 -1.85 -18.80 11.32
C ASP A 200 -1.86 -17.41 11.96
N GLY A 201 -3.05 -16.91 12.27
CA GLY A 201 -3.25 -15.72 13.07
C GLY A 201 -3.29 -14.40 12.30
N PRO A 202 -3.61 -13.30 13.02
CA PRO A 202 -3.59 -11.96 12.47
C PRO A 202 -2.19 -11.36 12.58
N TYR A 203 -1.79 -10.66 11.53
CA TYR A 203 -0.57 -9.87 11.47
C TYR A 203 -0.91 -8.48 10.99
N ILE A 204 -0.16 -7.50 11.48
CA ILE A 204 -0.10 -6.17 10.90
C ILE A 204 1.34 -5.89 10.51
N VAL A 205 1.55 -5.53 9.24
CA VAL A 205 2.88 -5.38 8.64
C VAL A 205 2.94 -4.03 7.96
N SER A 206 4.01 -3.27 8.15
CA SER A 206 4.24 -1.99 7.49
C SER A 206 5.56 -1.99 6.74
N THR A 207 5.54 -1.55 5.48
CA THR A 207 6.68 -1.49 4.57
C THR A 207 6.84 -0.11 3.96
N LEU A 208 8.04 0.24 3.50
CA LEU A 208 8.31 1.53 2.84
C LEU A 208 7.84 1.59 1.38
N SER A 209 7.50 0.45 0.79
CA SER A 209 7.10 0.35 -0.61
C SER A 209 5.99 -0.69 -0.78
N PRO A 210 5.16 -0.57 -1.82
CA PRO A 210 4.16 -1.56 -2.17
C PRO A 210 4.75 -2.97 -2.27
N VAL A 211 4.05 -3.96 -1.72
CA VAL A 211 4.46 -5.36 -1.83
C VAL A 211 4.11 -5.93 -3.21
N THR A 212 3.10 -5.37 -3.90
CA THR A 212 2.79 -5.77 -5.28
C THR A 212 3.84 -5.22 -6.25
N GLY A 213 4.90 -5.99 -6.48
CA GLY A 213 5.98 -5.63 -7.41
C GLY A 213 7.35 -6.14 -6.98
N ASP A 214 7.55 -6.31 -5.67
CA ASP A 214 8.81 -6.77 -5.08
C ASP A 214 8.70 -8.21 -4.56
N VAL A 215 9.72 -9.02 -4.88
CA VAL A 215 9.76 -10.46 -4.53
C VAL A 215 10.09 -10.67 -3.05
N GLU A 216 10.73 -9.69 -2.41
CA GLU A 216 11.12 -9.72 -1.01
C GLU A 216 10.87 -8.36 -0.36
N ILE A 217 10.21 -8.35 0.80
CA ILE A 217 10.14 -7.15 1.64
C ILE A 217 11.50 -7.00 2.31
N GLY A 218 12.33 -6.11 1.75
CA GLY A 218 13.62 -5.74 2.32
C GLY A 218 13.45 -4.98 3.64
N ASP A 219 14.43 -5.11 4.53
CA ASP A 219 14.51 -4.23 5.69
C ASP A 219 14.69 -2.77 5.22
N PRO A 220 14.04 -1.81 5.90
CA PRO A 220 13.36 -1.98 7.17
C PRO A 220 11.83 -2.19 7.01
N CYS A 221 11.27 -3.16 7.74
CA CYS A 221 9.82 -3.39 7.88
C CYS A 221 9.41 -3.37 9.36
N ILE A 222 8.13 -3.16 9.63
CA ILE A 222 7.55 -3.26 10.98
C ILE A 222 6.54 -4.37 10.95
N GLN A 223 6.65 -5.31 11.87
CA GLN A 223 5.73 -6.42 11.95
C GLN A 223 5.28 -6.60 13.40
N GLN A 224 3.99 -6.84 13.56
CA GLN A 224 3.44 -7.35 14.79
C GLN A 224 2.64 -8.63 14.50
N ASP A 225 3.00 -9.71 15.20
CA ASP A 225 2.24 -10.95 15.25
C ASP A 225 1.21 -10.84 16.40
N LEU A 226 -0.08 -10.97 16.08
CA LEU A 226 -1.17 -10.91 17.05
C LEU A 226 -1.71 -12.31 17.44
N THR A 227 -1.08 -13.39 16.96
CA THR A 227 -1.55 -14.78 17.13
C THR A 227 -1.66 -15.17 18.60
N LEU A 228 -0.69 -14.78 19.43
CA LEU A 228 -0.66 -15.10 20.85
C LEU A 228 -1.34 -14.04 21.74
N PHE A 229 -1.76 -12.92 21.16
CA PHE A 229 -2.44 -11.88 21.91
C PHE A 229 -3.90 -12.27 22.18
N PRO A 230 -4.38 -12.10 23.41
CA PRO A 230 -5.78 -12.36 23.74
C PRO A 230 -6.67 -11.24 23.21
N VAL A 231 -7.93 -11.56 22.90
CA VAL A 231 -8.92 -10.64 22.31
C VAL A 231 -8.97 -9.27 23.01
N PRO A 232 -9.01 -9.17 24.36
CA PRO A 232 -9.09 -7.87 25.04
C PRO A 232 -7.87 -6.95 24.85
N VAL A 233 -6.73 -7.48 24.37
CA VAL A 233 -5.48 -6.74 24.21
C VAL A 233 -5.27 -6.28 22.76
N ILE A 234 -6.01 -6.85 21.80
CA ILE A 234 -5.86 -6.59 20.37
C ILE A 234 -6.00 -5.10 20.05
N GLN A 235 -7.02 -4.42 20.59
CA GLN A 235 -7.23 -3.00 20.37
C GLN A 235 -6.00 -2.17 20.78
N ARG A 236 -5.39 -2.49 21.93
CA ARG A 236 -4.20 -1.77 22.41
C ARG A 236 -2.99 -2.02 21.50
N VAL A 237 -2.80 -3.25 21.05
CA VAL A 237 -1.70 -3.62 20.14
C VAL A 237 -1.83 -2.87 18.81
N VAL A 238 -3.03 -2.81 18.24
CA VAL A 238 -3.30 -2.07 16.99
C VAL A 238 -3.01 -0.58 17.18
N ARG A 239 -3.45 0.01 18.30
CA ARG A 239 -3.16 1.41 18.62
C ARG A 239 -1.66 1.69 18.69
N GLU A 240 -0.91 0.88 19.43
CA GLU A 240 0.54 1.07 19.57
C GLU A 240 1.27 0.91 18.23
N PHE A 241 0.84 -0.03 17.40
CA PHE A 241 1.37 -0.19 16.05
C PHE A 241 1.14 1.06 15.20
N LEU A 242 -0.08 1.63 15.21
CA LEU A 242 -0.39 2.85 14.46
C LEU A 242 0.43 4.05 14.95
N ILE A 243 0.61 4.19 16.28
CA ILE A 243 1.45 5.23 16.86
C ILE A 243 2.91 5.06 16.42
N GLN A 244 3.41 3.83 16.34
CA GLN A 244 4.76 3.55 15.85
C GLN A 244 4.89 3.86 14.36
N ALA A 245 3.91 3.47 13.55
CA ALA A 245 3.89 3.72 12.10
C ALA A 245 3.81 5.22 11.75
N ALA A 246 3.21 6.03 12.62
CA ALA A 246 3.12 7.48 12.41
C ALA A 246 4.46 8.23 12.57
N GLN A 247 5.50 7.59 13.11
CA GLN A 247 6.78 8.24 13.40
C GLN A 247 7.67 8.41 12.16
N ASP A 248 8.59 9.38 12.23
CA ASP A 248 9.63 9.59 11.21
C ASP A 248 10.58 8.39 11.06
N ARG A 249 10.86 7.69 12.17
CA ARG A 249 11.69 6.47 12.22
C ARG A 249 10.90 5.33 12.84
N PRO A 250 9.96 4.76 12.09
CA PRO A 250 8.98 3.84 12.66
C PRO A 250 9.61 2.46 12.96
N HIS A 251 10.82 2.19 12.46
CA HIS A 251 11.61 0.98 12.73
C HIS A 251 12.48 1.04 13.99
N ASP A 252 12.65 2.24 14.58
CA ASP A 252 13.34 2.38 15.87
C ASP A 252 12.46 1.76 16.96
N THR A 253 12.88 0.60 17.49
CA THR A 253 12.04 -0.25 18.33
C THR A 253 11.59 0.46 19.61
N ARG A 254 10.27 0.56 19.83
CA ARG A 254 9.68 1.00 21.10
C ARG A 254 9.62 -0.16 22.09
N LEU A 255 10.74 -0.42 22.76
CA LEU A 255 10.92 -1.57 23.65
C LEU A 255 9.92 -1.62 24.83
N LEU A 256 9.59 -0.48 25.45
CA LEU A 256 8.76 -0.46 26.67
C LEU A 256 7.28 -0.81 26.43
N PRO A 257 6.56 -0.20 25.45
CA PRO A 257 5.19 -0.64 25.13
C PRO A 257 5.11 -2.10 24.70
N GLN A 258 6.06 -2.58 23.89
CA GLN A 258 6.10 -3.97 23.43
C GLN A 258 6.34 -4.96 24.58
N LEU A 259 7.22 -4.63 25.54
CA LEU A 259 7.45 -5.42 26.74
C LEU A 259 6.18 -5.55 27.60
N VAL A 260 5.48 -4.43 27.84
CA VAL A 260 4.23 -4.42 28.64
C VAL A 260 3.14 -5.24 27.96
N LEU A 261 3.00 -5.12 26.64
CA LEU A 261 2.05 -5.91 25.86
C LEU A 261 2.40 -7.41 25.92
N GLY A 262 3.68 -7.75 25.80
CA GLY A 262 4.16 -9.13 25.93
C GLY A 262 3.89 -9.73 27.32
N MET A 263 4.13 -8.97 28.39
CA MET A 263 3.81 -9.40 29.76
C MET A 263 2.31 -9.67 29.94
N GLN A 264 1.45 -8.80 29.41
CA GLN A 264 -0.01 -8.99 29.47
C GLN A 264 -0.47 -10.24 28.72
N ALA A 265 0.09 -10.50 27.54
CA ALA A 265 -0.19 -11.72 26.79
C ALA A 265 0.22 -12.97 27.57
N THR A 266 1.44 -12.99 28.12
CA THR A 266 1.95 -14.12 28.93
C THR A 266 1.09 -14.37 30.17
N VAL A 267 0.73 -13.33 30.92
CA VAL A 267 -0.15 -13.45 32.10
C VAL A 267 -1.51 -14.02 31.70
N HIS A 268 -2.07 -13.58 30.57
CA HIS A 268 -3.36 -14.07 30.11
C HIS A 268 -3.32 -15.54 29.68
N VAL A 269 -2.30 -15.94 28.91
CA VAL A 269 -2.10 -17.34 28.51
C VAL A 269 -1.95 -18.25 29.74
N LEU A 270 -1.15 -17.83 30.73
CA LEU A 270 -0.98 -18.56 31.98
C LEU A 270 -2.28 -18.63 32.80
N ALA A 271 -3.07 -17.56 32.81
CA ALA A 271 -4.37 -17.54 33.48
C ALA A 271 -5.37 -18.50 32.83
N GLN A 272 -5.38 -18.58 31.50
CA GLN A 272 -6.22 -19.52 30.75
C GLN A 272 -5.78 -20.98 30.93
N ALA A 273 -4.48 -21.25 31.06
CA ALA A 273 -3.95 -22.59 31.29
C ALA A 273 -4.17 -23.11 32.74
N ARG A 274 -4.52 -22.22 33.68
CA ARG A 274 -4.68 -22.56 35.11
C ARG A 274 -5.67 -23.70 35.38
N PRO A 275 -6.89 -23.75 34.80
CA PRO A 275 -7.85 -24.82 35.09
C PRO A 275 -7.35 -26.19 34.62
N ASP A 276 -6.63 -26.23 33.49
CA ASP A 276 -6.08 -27.44 32.92
C ASP A 276 -4.86 -27.92 33.73
N LEU A 277 -4.00 -27.01 34.18
CA LEU A 277 -2.92 -27.31 35.14
C LEU A 277 -3.48 -27.83 36.46
N GLN A 278 -4.54 -27.23 37.00
CA GLN A 278 -5.20 -27.70 38.22
C GLN A 278 -5.86 -29.07 38.04
N ARG A 279 -6.38 -29.37 36.85
CA ARG A 279 -6.94 -30.69 36.52
C ARG A 279 -5.83 -31.73 36.46
N ALA A 280 -4.78 -31.48 35.69
CA ALA A 280 -3.61 -32.35 35.58
C ALA A 280 -2.94 -32.62 36.94
N LEU A 281 -2.79 -31.60 37.80
CA LEU A 281 -2.23 -31.79 39.14
C LEU A 281 -3.14 -32.65 40.04
N ARG A 282 -4.47 -32.47 39.96
CA ARG A 282 -5.42 -33.29 40.72
C ARG A 282 -5.44 -34.73 40.24
N ASP A 283 -5.32 -34.95 38.94
CA ASP A 283 -5.28 -36.27 38.33
C ASP A 283 -3.96 -36.99 38.65
N TRP A 284 -2.86 -36.25 38.83
CA TRP A 284 -1.56 -36.79 39.25
C TRP A 284 -1.46 -37.10 40.75
N ILE A 285 -2.21 -36.39 41.59
CA ILE A 285 -2.25 -36.59 43.05
C ILE A 285 -3.20 -37.74 43.46
N ARG A 286 -4.03 -38.24 42.54
CA ARG A 286 -4.85 -39.44 42.71
C ARG A 286 -4.12 -40.69 42.26
#